data_AF-A0A091DUR8-F1
#
_entry.id   AF-A0A091DUR8-F1
#
_cell.length_a   1.000
_cell.length_b   1.000
_cell.length_c   1.000
_cell.angle_alpha   90.00
_cell.angle_beta   90.00
_cell.angle_gamma   90.00
#
_symmetry.space_group_name_H-M   'P 1'
#
loop_
_entity.id
_entity.type
_entity.pdbx_description
1 polymer ?
#
loop_
_entity_poly.entity_id
_entity_poly.type
_entity_poly.pdbx_seq_one_letter_code
_entity_poly.pdbx_strand_id
1 'polypeptide(L)'
;MFVSDFRKEFYELVQSQRVLLFVASDVDALCACKILQFRYFILINCGANVDLLDILQPDEDTIFFVCDTHRPVNVVNVYNDTCCFGSLLLPLPTF
;
A
#
# COMPACT_ATOMS: atom_id res chain seq x y z
N MET A 1 -1.58 -3.13 -9.10
CA MET A 1 -2.84 -2.85 -9.85
C MET A 1 -3.64 -1.70 -9.21
N PHE A 2 -4.32 -0.84 -9.99
CA PHE A 2 -5.21 0.19 -9.40
C PHE A 2 -6.49 -0.44 -8.82
N VAL A 3 -6.93 0.02 -7.65
CA VAL A 3 -8.21 -0.40 -7.04
C VAL A 3 -9.37 0.30 -7.77
N SER A 4 -10.25 -0.47 -8.38
CA SER A 4 -11.42 0.05 -9.10
C SER A 4 -12.60 0.29 -8.16
N ASP A 5 -12.84 -0.65 -7.25
CA ASP A 5 -14.01 -0.66 -6.37
C ASP A 5 -13.61 -0.65 -4.88
N PHE A 6 -13.52 0.53 -4.27
CA PHE A 6 -13.09 0.67 -2.86
C PHE A 6 -13.95 -0.08 -1.83
N ARG A 7 -15.22 -0.36 -2.16
CA ARG A 7 -16.09 -1.10 -1.23
C ARG A 7 -15.72 -2.58 -1.18
N LYS A 8 -15.67 -3.23 -2.34
CA LYS A 8 -15.44 -4.67 -2.45
C LYS A 8 -13.96 -5.04 -2.35
N GLU A 9 -13.09 -4.28 -3.00
CA GLU A 9 -11.66 -4.60 -3.10
C GLU A 9 -10.84 -4.04 -1.93
N PHE A 10 -11.38 -3.10 -1.15
CA PHE A 10 -10.67 -2.53 0.00
C PHE A 10 -11.46 -2.73 1.30
N TYR A 11 -12.66 -2.13 1.43
CA TYR A 11 -13.37 -2.07 2.71
C TYR A 11 -13.81 -3.46 3.22
N GLU A 12 -14.39 -4.29 2.35
CA GLU A 12 -14.82 -5.66 2.70
C GLU A 12 -13.65 -6.58 3.09
N LEU A 13 -12.45 -6.35 2.53
CA LEU A 13 -11.24 -7.08 2.91
C LEU A 13 -10.70 -6.60 4.27
N VAL A 14 -10.53 -5.28 4.42
CA VAL A 14 -9.95 -4.64 5.61
C VAL A 14 -10.83 -4.83 6.84
N GLN A 15 -12.16 -4.80 6.72
CA GLN A 15 -13.07 -4.90 7.87
C GLN A 15 -12.97 -6.24 8.62
N SER A 16 -12.57 -7.31 7.94
CA SER A 16 -12.56 -8.67 8.50
C SER A 16 -11.20 -9.06 9.07
N GLN A 17 -10.18 -8.22 8.88
CA GLN A 17 -8.79 -8.56 9.11
C GLN A 17 -8.14 -7.61 10.11
N ARG A 18 -7.04 -8.07 10.71
CA ARG A 18 -6.17 -7.19 11.49
C ARG A 18 -5.27 -6.42 10.53
N VAL A 19 -5.47 -5.12 10.48
CA VAL A 19 -4.78 -4.23 9.55
C VAL A 19 -3.87 -3.27 10.31
N LEU A 20 -2.68 -3.05 9.75
CA LEU A 20 -1.73 -2.09 10.28
C LEU A 20 -1.77 -0.82 9.43
N LEU A 21 -2.09 0.30 10.07
CA LEU A 21 -2.20 1.60 9.43
C LEU A 21 -0.94 2.43 9.71
N PHE A 22 -0.26 2.87 8.66
CA PHE A 22 0.86 3.80 8.71
C PHE A 22 0.48 5.15 8.11
N VAL A 23 0.77 6.20 8.87
CA VAL A 23 0.55 7.60 8.49
C VAL A 23 1.85 8.37 8.73
N ALA A 24 2.90 8.02 8.02
CA ALA A 24 4.19 8.69 8.09
C ALA A 24 4.96 8.48 6.77
N SER A 25 5.65 9.52 6.30
CA SER A 25 6.48 9.47 5.07
C SER A 25 7.91 8.97 5.33
N ASP A 26 8.22 8.57 6.57
CA ASP A 26 9.58 8.24 6.97
C ASP A 26 9.94 6.80 6.64
N VAL A 27 11.17 6.59 6.16
CA VAL A 27 11.74 5.25 5.91
C VAL A 27 11.77 4.42 7.20
N ASP A 28 11.89 5.07 8.36
CA ASP A 28 11.84 4.41 9.67
C ASP A 28 10.48 3.74 9.93
N ALA A 29 9.39 4.35 9.47
CA ALA A 29 8.06 3.75 9.56
C ALA A 29 7.96 2.50 8.67
N LEU A 30 8.58 2.52 7.49
CA LEU A 30 8.70 1.32 6.63
C LEU A 30 9.54 0.23 7.30
N CYS A 31 10.64 0.58 7.97
CA CYS A 31 11.40 -0.39 8.74
C CYS A 31 10.58 -1.02 9.87
N ALA A 32 9.69 -0.27 10.52
CA ALA A 32 8.76 -0.82 11.50
C ALA A 32 7.78 -1.83 10.87
N CYS A 33 7.34 -1.63 9.62
CA CYS A 33 6.55 -2.63 8.88
C CYS A 33 7.27 -3.97 8.78
N LYS A 34 8.60 -3.97 8.60
CA LYS A 34 9.40 -5.19 8.46
C LYS A 34 9.45 -6.01 9.76
N ILE A 35 9.38 -5.33 10.91
CA ILE A 35 9.36 -5.99 12.23
C ILE A 35 7.96 -6.49 12.56
N LEU A 36 6.93 -5.75 12.16
CA LEU A 36 5.54 -6.04 12.46
C LEU A 36 4.98 -7.04 11.43
N GLN A 37 4.89 -8.31 11.80
CA GLN A 37 4.35 -9.38 10.96
C GLN A 37 2.81 -9.29 10.82
N PHE A 38 2.35 -8.39 9.94
CA PHE A 38 0.95 -8.28 9.53
C PHE A 38 0.76 -8.74 8.09
N ARG A 39 -0.46 -9.13 7.75
CA ARG A 39 -0.83 -9.51 6.38
C ARG A 39 -1.39 -8.34 5.57
N TYR A 40 -1.96 -7.35 6.25
CA TYR A 40 -2.63 -6.22 5.64
C TYR A 40 -2.00 -4.92 6.14
N PHE A 41 -1.42 -4.16 5.21
CA PHE A 41 -0.81 -2.86 5.48
C PHE A 41 -1.56 -1.78 4.72
N ILE A 42 -1.87 -0.68 5.39
CA ILE A 42 -2.38 0.55 4.76
C ILE A 42 -1.34 1.64 4.98
N LEU A 43 -0.80 2.19 3.89
CA LEU A 43 0.13 3.30 3.89
C LEU A 43 -0.57 4.55 3.39
N ILE A 44 -0.58 5.62 4.18
CA ILE A 44 -1.13 6.92 3.79
C ILE A 44 0.02 7.91 3.58
N ASN A 45 0.03 8.58 2.42
CA ASN A 45 1.04 9.55 1.98
C ASN A 45 2.48 9.04 2.02
N CYS A 46 2.68 7.72 1.87
CA CYS A 46 4.00 7.11 1.87
C CYS A 46 4.02 5.87 0.98
N GLY A 47 5.18 5.57 0.41
CA GLY A 47 5.45 4.32 -0.29
C GLY A 47 5.30 4.38 -1.80
N ALA A 48 4.55 5.33 -2.38
CA ALA A 48 4.32 5.30 -3.83
C ALA A 48 5.59 5.55 -4.67
N ASN A 49 6.55 6.32 -4.16
CA ASN A 49 7.79 6.67 -4.88
C ASN A 49 8.93 5.63 -4.70
N VAL A 50 8.76 4.64 -3.81
CA VAL A 50 9.80 3.65 -3.48
C VAL A 50 9.37 2.25 -3.87
N ASP A 51 10.33 1.36 -4.11
CA ASP A 51 10.03 -0.05 -4.34
C ASP A 51 9.76 -0.76 -3.01
N LEU A 52 8.48 -0.98 -2.68
CA LEU A 52 8.11 -1.61 -1.41
C LEU A 52 8.52 -3.08 -1.35
N LEU A 53 8.57 -3.79 -2.49
CA LEU A 53 8.95 -5.21 -2.52
C LEU A 53 10.42 -5.38 -2.15
N ASP A 54 11.29 -4.52 -2.68
CA ASP A 54 12.72 -4.57 -2.41
C ASP A 54 13.04 -4.21 -0.94
N ILE A 55 12.36 -3.19 -0.39
CA ILE A 55 12.60 -2.71 0.98
C ILE A 55 12.05 -3.71 2.01
N LEU A 56 10.78 -4.07 1.88
CA LEU A 56 10.07 -4.84 2.89
C LEU A 56 10.32 -6.34 2.76
N GLN A 57 10.59 -6.84 1.55
CA GLN A 57 10.69 -8.28 1.24
C GLN A 57 9.55 -9.08 1.90
N PRO A 58 8.30 -8.73 1.61
CA PRO A 58 7.15 -9.36 2.24
C PRO A 58 6.90 -10.78 1.72
N ASP A 59 6.14 -11.56 2.48
CA ASP A 59 5.63 -12.86 2.01
C ASP A 59 4.58 -12.67 0.91
N GLU A 60 4.43 -13.65 0.02
CA GLU A 60 3.52 -13.61 -1.15
C GLU A 60 2.05 -13.35 -0.79
N ASP A 61 1.63 -13.66 0.45
CA ASP A 61 0.27 -13.46 0.96
C ASP A 61 0.01 -12.04 1.55
N THR A 62 1.00 -11.16 1.50
CA THR A 62 0.93 -9.83 2.11
C THR A 62 0.33 -8.81 1.15
N ILE A 63 -0.65 -8.05 1.63
CA ILE A 63 -1.38 -7.04 0.86
C ILE A 63 -1.02 -5.64 1.35
N PHE A 64 -0.60 -4.78 0.42
CA PHE A 64 -0.25 -3.39 0.66
C PHE A 64 -1.24 -2.46 -0.04
N PHE A 65 -1.98 -1.68 0.75
CA PHE A 65 -2.80 -0.59 0.26
C PHE A 65 -2.03 0.71 0.38
N VAL A 66 -1.71 1.35 -0.74
CA VAL A 66 -0.91 2.58 -0.78
C VAL A 66 -1.79 3.74 -1.22
N CYS A 67 -2.11 4.63 -0.29
CA CYS A 67 -2.88 5.85 -0.49
C CYS A 67 -1.95 7.05 -0.48
N ASP A 68 -1.23 7.32 -1.58
CA ASP A 68 -0.20 8.35 -1.63
C ASP A 68 -0.39 9.28 -2.83
N THR A 69 -0.28 10.59 -2.60
CA THR A 69 -0.39 11.65 -3.62
C THR A 69 0.94 11.98 -4.27
N HIS A 70 2.07 11.51 -3.72
CA HIS A 70 3.40 11.80 -4.27
C HIS A 70 3.58 11.14 -5.65
N ARG A 71 4.11 11.93 -6.58
CA ARG A 71 4.48 11.50 -7.94
C ARG A 71 5.96 11.81 -8.17
N PRO A 72 6.68 11.01 -9.00
CA PRO A 72 6.20 9.87 -9.78
C PRO A 72 5.95 8.60 -8.93
N VAL A 73 5.01 7.77 -9.38
CA VAL A 73 4.74 6.46 -8.76
C VAL A 73 5.72 5.44 -9.36
N ASN A 74 6.28 4.58 -8.52
CA ASN A 74 7.15 3.51 -8.96
C ASN A 74 6.36 2.50 -9.84
N VAL A 75 6.88 2.22 -11.04
CA VAL A 75 6.27 1.29 -12.00
C VAL A 75 6.11 -0.12 -11.46
N VAL A 76 7.04 -0.57 -10.60
CA VAL A 76 6.97 -1.90 -9.98
C VAL A 76 5.72 -2.00 -9.11
N ASN A 77 5.42 -0.97 -8.33
CA ASN A 77 4.20 -0.92 -7.50
C ASN A 77 2.91 -0.91 -8.34
N VAL A 78 2.96 -0.43 -9.59
CA VAL A 78 1.80 -0.37 -10.48
C VAL A 78 1.54 -1.71 -11.15
N TYR A 79 2.58 -2.31 -11.72
CA TYR A 79 2.51 -3.51 -12.55
C TYR A 79 2.64 -4.82 -11.77
N ASN A 80 2.97 -4.78 -10.47
CA ASN A 80 3.00 -5.99 -9.67
C ASN A 80 1.58 -6.38 -9.24
N ASP A 81 1.17 -7.58 -9.65
CA ASP A 81 -0.14 -8.18 -9.35
C ASP A 81 -0.07 -9.26 -8.27
N THR A 82 1.14 -9.72 -7.89
CA THR A 82 1.36 -10.82 -6.93
C THR A 82 1.22 -10.39 -5.48
N CYS A 83 1.75 -9.23 -5.11
CA CYS A 83 1.29 -8.51 -3.92
C CYS A 83 0.28 -7.50 -4.45
N CYS A 84 -1.00 -7.64 -4.11
CA CYS A 84 -2.04 -6.70 -4.51
C CYS A 84 -1.70 -5.29 -3.99
N PHE A 85 -0.87 -4.56 -4.74
CA PHE A 85 -0.60 -3.15 -4.53
C PHE A 85 -1.81 -2.41 -5.02
N GLY A 86 -2.82 -2.32 -4.16
CA GLY A 86 -3.91 -1.39 -4.36
C GLY A 86 -3.37 0.00 -4.16
N SER A 87 -2.79 0.58 -5.22
CA SER A 87 -2.53 2.02 -5.21
C SER A 87 -3.89 2.70 -5.22
N LEU A 88 -4.31 3.13 -4.03
CA LEU A 88 -5.37 4.10 -3.84
C LEU A 88 -4.79 5.43 -4.30
N LEU A 89 -4.59 5.55 -5.61
CA LEU A 89 -4.49 6.84 -6.23
C LEU A 89 -5.89 7.41 -6.08
N LEU A 90 -6.13 8.08 -4.95
CA LEU A 90 -7.26 8.98 -4.83
C LEU A 90 -7.21 9.80 -6.11
N PRO A 91 -8.23 9.73 -6.98
CA PRO A 91 -8.34 10.73 -8.03
C PRO A 91 -8.44 12.03 -7.25
N LEU A 92 -7.32 12.77 -7.17
CA LEU A 92 -7.36 14.15 -6.74
C LEU A 92 -8.50 14.76 -7.56
N PRO A 93 -9.55 15.32 -6.93
CA PRO A 93 -10.47 16.12 -7.69
C PRO A 93 -9.61 17.20 -8.33
N THR A 94 -9.46 17.13 -9.65
CA THR A 94 -8.85 18.17 -10.45
C THR A 94 -9.68 19.42 -10.21
N PHE A 95 -9.20 20.28 -9.32
CA PHE A 95 -9.59 21.68 -9.26
C PHE A 95 -8.57 22.49 -10.06
#